data_AF-A0A542ZH86-F1
#
_entry.id   AF-A0A542ZH86-F1
#
_cell.length_a   1.000
_cell.length_b   1.000
_cell.length_c   1.000
_cell.angle_alpha   90.00
_cell.angle_beta   90.00
_cell.angle_gamma   90.00
#
_symmetry.space_group_name_H-M   'P 1'
#
loop_
_entity.id
_entity.type
_entity.pdbx_description
1 polymer ?
#
loop_
_entity_poly.entity_id
_entity_poly.type
_entity_poly.pdbx_seq_one_letter_code
_entity_poly.pdbx_strand_id
1 'polypeptide(L)'
;MTTSDLQSNAAGMRPMASLISTATDEMRQAVEPVLNRDWSLAAGDLEWSCRQTATHIADDLFSYASQVVAQPAKGYLPIEAVSDPEASPEELVRCVAMCGELLRLAVTAASPDARAGHPYGTSDPEGFAAMGVVEVLVHTYDITRGLGVEWAPPSGLSEPVLARLFPDAPPGDPSAVLLWSTGRTELVGRPRLADWRWDSSIRTDDAK
;
A
#
# COMPACT_ATOMS: atom_id res chain seq x y z
N MET A 1 -7.97 38.34 5.66
CA MET A 1 -7.36 36.99 5.67
C MET A 1 -5.90 37.18 5.36
N THR A 2 -5.04 36.96 6.35
CA THR A 2 -3.60 37.12 6.18
C THR A 2 -3.00 35.81 5.69
N THR A 3 -1.83 35.87 5.07
CA THR A 3 -1.03 34.71 4.62
C THR A 3 -0.76 33.69 5.74
N SER A 4 -0.88 34.10 7.01
CA SER A 4 -0.77 33.24 8.20
C SER A 4 -1.95 32.27 8.36
N ASP A 5 -3.15 32.65 7.91
CA ASP A 5 -4.36 31.81 8.03
C ASP A 5 -4.40 30.70 6.97
N LEU A 6 -3.66 30.85 5.87
CA LEU A 6 -3.51 29.81 4.84
C LEU A 6 -2.44 28.78 5.21
N GLN A 7 -1.44 29.16 6.02
CA GLN A 7 -0.42 28.23 6.54
C GLN A 7 -0.92 27.38 7.70
N SER A 8 -1.91 27.84 8.48
CA SER A 8 -2.46 27.08 9.61
C SER A 8 -3.38 25.93 9.21
N ASN A 9 -3.83 25.86 7.95
CA ASN A 9 -4.63 24.74 7.43
C ASN A 9 -3.80 23.64 6.74
N ALA A 10 -2.49 23.84 6.56
CA ALA A 10 -1.56 22.84 6.01
C ALA A 10 -0.85 22.00 7.10
N ALA A 11 -1.09 22.32 8.38
CA ALA A 11 -0.59 21.57 9.52
C ALA A 11 -1.52 20.37 9.81
N GLY A 12 -1.33 19.24 9.14
CA GLY A 12 -1.99 18.00 9.57
C GLY A 12 -1.92 16.78 8.65
N MET A 13 -1.73 16.94 7.34
CA MET A 13 -1.61 15.80 6.42
C MET A 13 -0.16 15.57 6.04
N ARG A 14 0.40 14.45 6.51
CA ARG A 14 1.67 13.93 6.00
C ARG A 14 1.50 13.63 4.51
N PRO A 15 2.44 14.05 3.63
CA PRO A 15 2.38 13.69 2.21
C PRO A 15 2.31 12.17 2.07
N MET A 16 1.44 11.67 1.16
CA MET A 16 1.26 10.22 0.96
C MET A 16 2.59 9.50 0.69
N ALA A 17 3.52 10.15 -0.01
CA ALA A 17 4.87 9.64 -0.23
C ALA A 17 5.60 9.27 1.09
N SER A 18 5.50 10.10 2.13
CA SER A 18 6.14 9.83 3.42
C SER A 18 5.52 8.64 4.18
N LEU A 19 4.27 8.29 3.85
CA LEU A 19 3.59 7.14 4.44
C LEU A 19 4.13 5.82 3.88
N ILE A 20 4.76 5.81 2.70
CA ILE A 20 5.39 4.61 2.13
C ILE A 20 6.49 4.10 3.05
N SER A 21 7.45 4.95 3.43
CA SER A 21 8.53 4.57 4.36
C SER A 21 7.96 4.12 5.70
N THR A 22 6.96 4.85 6.22
CA THR A 22 6.31 4.49 7.48
C THR A 22 5.68 3.09 7.38
N ALA A 23 4.97 2.79 6.30
CA ALA A 23 4.35 1.47 6.10
C ALA A 23 5.38 0.35 5.98
N THR A 24 6.49 0.55 5.27
CA THR A 24 7.56 -0.45 5.17
C THR A 24 8.29 -0.66 6.51
N ASP A 25 8.41 0.39 7.33
CA ASP A 25 8.95 0.26 8.69
C ASP A 25 8.00 -0.48 9.63
N GLU A 26 6.69 -0.26 9.50
CA GLU A 26 5.66 -1.02 10.23
C GLU A 26 5.68 -2.50 9.84
N MET A 27 5.79 -2.81 8.54
CA MET A 27 5.95 -4.19 8.06
C MET A 27 7.17 -4.85 8.70
N ARG A 28 8.33 -4.19 8.64
CA ARG A 28 9.57 -4.71 9.22
C ARG A 28 9.41 -5.01 10.71
N GLN A 29 8.83 -4.10 11.47
CA GLN A 29 8.57 -4.28 12.91
C GLN A 29 7.59 -5.43 13.17
N ALA A 30 6.53 -5.55 12.37
CA ALA A 30 5.50 -6.57 12.54
C ALA A 30 6.06 -8.00 12.32
N VAL A 31 6.97 -8.16 11.36
CA VAL A 31 7.50 -9.48 10.98
C VAL A 31 8.84 -9.83 11.64
N GLU A 32 9.54 -8.86 12.25
CA GLU A 32 10.82 -9.09 12.95
C GLU A 32 10.78 -10.29 13.92
N PRO A 33 9.73 -10.48 14.77
CA PRO A 33 9.67 -11.61 15.69
C PRO A 33 9.50 -12.99 15.03
N VAL A 34 9.24 -13.03 13.72
CA VAL A 34 8.87 -14.23 12.96
C VAL A 34 9.70 -14.44 11.69
N LEU A 35 10.82 -13.75 11.54
CA LEU A 35 11.76 -13.94 10.43
C LEU A 35 12.36 -15.35 10.37
N ASN A 36 12.43 -16.04 11.51
CA ASN A 36 12.93 -17.41 11.62
C ASN A 36 11.86 -18.50 11.40
N ARG A 37 10.60 -18.12 11.15
CA ARG A 37 9.51 -19.06 10.86
C ARG A 37 9.56 -19.51 9.40
N ASP A 38 8.79 -20.54 9.09
CA ASP A 38 8.68 -21.04 7.72
C ASP A 38 7.80 -20.12 6.86
N TRP A 39 8.42 -19.33 6.00
CA TRP A 39 7.74 -18.42 5.07
C TRP A 39 7.21 -19.12 3.80
N SER A 40 7.38 -20.45 3.68
CA SER A 40 6.72 -21.23 2.63
C SER A 40 5.24 -21.52 2.94
N LEU A 41 4.80 -21.31 4.18
CA LEU A 41 3.40 -21.40 4.59
C LEU A 41 2.56 -20.29 3.95
N ALA A 42 1.27 -20.58 3.76
CA ALA A 42 0.28 -19.65 3.22
C ALA A 42 0.21 -18.34 4.03
N ALA A 43 0.05 -17.21 3.34
CA ALA A 43 -0.16 -15.90 3.93
C ALA A 43 -1.64 -15.70 4.29
N GLY A 44 -2.00 -16.08 5.51
CA GLY A 44 -3.36 -15.93 6.02
C GLY A 44 -4.33 -16.81 5.22
N ASP A 45 -5.28 -16.17 4.55
CA ASP A 45 -6.29 -16.87 3.74
C ASP A 45 -5.92 -16.89 2.23
N LEU A 46 -4.73 -16.39 1.85
CA LEU A 46 -4.25 -16.39 0.46
C LEU A 46 -3.73 -17.77 0.05
N GLU A 47 -3.81 -18.07 -1.25
CA GLU A 47 -3.13 -19.24 -1.84
C GLU A 47 -1.60 -19.06 -1.91
N TRP A 48 -1.14 -17.81 -1.86
CA TRP A 48 0.29 -17.48 -1.86
C TRP A 48 0.94 -17.72 -0.51
N SER A 49 2.19 -18.18 -0.54
CA SER A 49 3.04 -18.23 0.65
C SER A 49 3.39 -16.84 1.16
N CYS A 50 3.83 -16.75 2.41
CA CYS A 50 4.35 -15.51 3.00
C CYS A 50 5.53 -14.95 2.17
N ARG A 51 6.40 -15.83 1.66
CA ARG A 51 7.47 -15.48 0.72
C ARG A 51 6.93 -14.85 -0.57
N GLN A 52 6.01 -15.54 -1.26
CA GLN A 52 5.44 -15.03 -2.51
C GLN A 52 4.73 -13.70 -2.30
N THR A 53 4.05 -13.54 -1.17
CA THR A 53 3.35 -12.31 -0.79
C THR A 53 4.33 -11.16 -0.55
N ALA A 54 5.46 -11.40 0.12
CA ALA A 54 6.50 -10.38 0.29
C ALA A 54 7.18 -9.99 -1.03
N THR A 55 7.44 -10.96 -1.90
CA THR A 55 7.96 -10.71 -3.26
C THR A 55 6.97 -9.88 -4.07
N HIS A 56 5.68 -10.18 -3.98
CA HIS A 56 4.63 -9.42 -4.64
C HIS A 56 4.60 -7.96 -4.17
N ILE A 57 4.65 -7.71 -2.85
CA ILE A 57 4.75 -6.33 -2.34
C ILE A 57 5.96 -5.60 -2.94
N ALA A 58 7.13 -6.25 -2.99
CA ALA A 58 8.34 -5.63 -3.54
C ALA A 58 8.19 -5.31 -5.04
N ASP A 59 7.56 -6.20 -5.81
CA ASP A 59 7.29 -6.00 -7.23
C ASP A 59 6.26 -4.89 -7.47
N ASP A 60 5.17 -4.85 -6.72
CA ASP A 60 4.16 -3.80 -6.81
C ASP A 60 4.79 -2.42 -6.59
N LEU A 61 5.58 -2.26 -5.52
CA LEU A 61 6.28 -1.02 -5.23
C LEU A 61 7.28 -0.62 -6.34
N PHE A 62 8.03 -1.60 -6.87
CA PHE A 62 8.95 -1.38 -7.99
C PHE A 62 8.23 -0.96 -9.28
N SER A 63 7.15 -1.66 -9.60
CA SER A 63 6.31 -1.42 -10.77
C SER A 63 5.65 -0.05 -10.67
N TYR A 64 5.09 0.32 -9.52
CA TYR A 64 4.53 1.64 -9.29
C TYR A 64 5.57 2.75 -9.43
N ALA A 65 6.79 2.56 -8.90
CA ALA A 65 7.87 3.52 -9.08
C ALA A 65 8.20 3.72 -10.56
N SER A 66 8.28 2.60 -11.30
CA SER A 66 8.53 2.59 -12.74
C SER A 66 7.42 3.30 -13.53
N GLN A 67 6.15 3.11 -13.17
CA GLN A 67 5.02 3.80 -13.78
C GLN A 67 5.08 5.31 -13.55
N VAL A 68 5.39 5.75 -12.33
CA VAL A 68 5.51 7.17 -11.99
C VAL A 68 6.66 7.83 -12.77
N VAL A 69 7.79 7.14 -12.93
CA VAL A 69 8.94 7.65 -13.68
C VAL A 69 8.66 7.71 -15.18
N ALA A 70 8.13 6.63 -15.76
CA ALA A 70 8.00 6.49 -17.21
C ALA A 70 6.69 7.05 -17.79
N GLN A 71 5.66 7.21 -16.96
CA GLN A 71 4.35 7.74 -17.34
C GLN A 71 3.73 7.06 -18.58
N PRO A 72 3.73 5.72 -18.68
CA PRO A 72 3.12 5.07 -19.84
C PRO A 72 1.61 5.32 -19.83
N ALA A 73 1.06 5.58 -21.02
CA ALA A 73 -0.36 5.87 -21.17
C ALA A 73 -1.27 4.65 -20.89
N LYS A 74 -0.74 3.42 -21.05
CA LYS A 74 -1.50 2.17 -20.90
C LYS A 74 -0.62 1.06 -20.35
N GLY A 75 -1.20 0.28 -19.43
CA GLY A 75 -0.57 -0.92 -18.88
C GLY A 75 0.71 -0.65 -18.09
N TYR A 76 1.22 -1.69 -17.44
CA TYR A 76 2.55 -1.64 -16.84
C TYR A 76 3.64 -1.70 -17.90
N LEU A 77 4.78 -1.10 -17.55
CA LEU A 77 6.02 -1.41 -18.25
C LEU A 77 6.29 -2.93 -18.19
N PRO A 78 6.86 -3.53 -19.25
CA PRO A 78 7.08 -4.98 -19.32
C PRO A 78 8.35 -5.38 -18.56
N ILE A 79 8.44 -4.99 -17.28
CA ILE A 79 9.52 -5.31 -16.35
C ILE A 79 8.90 -5.56 -14.96
N GLU A 80 9.48 -6.49 -14.23
CA GLU A 80 9.05 -6.88 -12.88
C GLU A 80 10.27 -7.06 -11.99
N ALA A 81 10.11 -6.86 -10.68
CA ALA A 81 11.08 -7.27 -9.69
C ALA A 81 10.83 -8.74 -9.32
N VAL A 82 11.89 -9.54 -9.37
CA VAL A 82 11.86 -10.93 -8.93
C VAL A 82 12.80 -11.11 -7.76
N SER A 83 12.35 -11.84 -6.74
CA SER A 83 13.21 -12.23 -5.63
C SER A 83 14.06 -13.44 -5.99
N ASP A 84 15.29 -13.49 -5.49
CA ASP A 84 16.09 -14.72 -5.50
C ASP A 84 15.35 -15.84 -4.74
N PRO A 85 15.19 -17.05 -5.33
CA PRO A 85 14.57 -18.19 -4.64
C PRO A 85 15.23 -18.53 -3.29
N GLU A 86 16.53 -18.27 -3.14
CA GLU A 86 17.30 -18.57 -1.94
C GLU A 86 17.32 -17.41 -0.93
N ALA A 87 16.71 -16.26 -1.24
CA ALA A 87 16.65 -15.13 -0.33
C ALA A 87 16.02 -15.52 1.00
N SER A 88 16.62 -15.14 2.11
CA SER A 88 16.02 -15.28 3.44
C SER A 88 14.81 -14.34 3.60
N PRO A 89 13.88 -14.62 4.54
CA PRO A 89 12.83 -13.68 4.92
C PRO A 89 13.31 -12.25 5.21
N GLU A 90 14.45 -12.13 5.90
CA GLU A 90 15.05 -10.82 6.20
C GLU A 90 15.50 -10.09 4.93
N GLU A 91 16.08 -10.81 3.96
CA GLU A 91 16.44 -10.24 2.66
C GLU A 91 15.23 -9.79 1.86
N LEU A 92 14.13 -10.57 1.89
CA LEU A 92 12.88 -10.17 1.24
C LEU A 92 12.28 -8.90 1.85
N VAL A 93 12.26 -8.79 3.18
CA VAL A 93 11.80 -7.57 3.86
C VAL A 93 12.68 -6.37 3.50
N ARG A 94 14.00 -6.57 3.36
CA ARG A 94 14.92 -5.54 2.84
C ARG A 94 14.61 -5.15 1.40
N CYS A 95 14.25 -6.11 0.53
CA CYS A 95 13.79 -5.82 -0.83
C CYS A 95 12.52 -4.97 -0.83
N VAL A 96 11.53 -5.29 0.01
CA VAL A 96 10.30 -4.48 0.16
C VAL A 96 10.63 -3.06 0.58
N ALA A 97 11.47 -2.88 1.61
CA ALA A 97 11.88 -1.55 2.07
C ALA A 97 12.62 -0.74 0.98
N MET A 98 13.50 -1.40 0.22
CA MET A 98 14.21 -0.77 -0.90
C MET A 98 13.25 -0.34 -2.02
N CYS A 99 12.33 -1.22 -2.44
CA CYS A 99 11.34 -0.88 -3.47
C CYS A 99 10.37 0.22 -2.99
N GLY A 100 10.01 0.22 -1.71
CA GLY A 100 9.24 1.30 -1.10
C GLY A 100 9.96 2.65 -1.18
N GLU A 101 11.27 2.66 -0.95
CA GLU A 101 12.09 3.86 -1.11
C GLU A 101 12.18 4.32 -2.58
N LEU A 102 12.27 3.38 -3.54
CA LEU A 102 12.18 3.72 -4.97
C LEU A 102 10.87 4.42 -5.30
N LEU A 103 9.74 3.88 -4.84
CA LEU A 103 8.42 4.49 -5.07
C LEU A 103 8.33 5.87 -4.42
N ARG A 104 8.79 6.00 -3.16
CA ARG A 104 8.80 7.28 -2.47
C ARG A 104 9.60 8.33 -3.23
N LEU A 105 10.80 7.98 -3.68
CA LEU A 105 11.66 8.89 -4.44
C LEU A 105 11.02 9.27 -5.79
N ALA A 106 10.46 8.31 -6.51
CA ALA A 106 9.75 8.55 -7.77
C ALA A 106 8.58 9.52 -7.59
N VAL A 107 7.73 9.28 -6.59
CA VAL A 107 6.57 10.15 -6.29
C VAL A 107 7.02 11.54 -5.84
N THR A 108 8.06 11.62 -5.01
CA THR A 108 8.59 12.91 -4.52
C THR A 108 9.16 13.77 -5.65
N ALA A 109 9.78 13.14 -6.65
CA ALA A 109 10.40 13.83 -7.79
C ALA A 109 9.41 14.15 -8.93
N ALA A 110 8.26 13.49 -8.99
CA ALA A 110 7.29 13.63 -10.07
C ALA A 110 6.58 14.98 -10.07
N SER A 111 6.20 15.45 -11.26
CA SER A 111 5.26 16.56 -11.38
C SER A 111 3.90 16.16 -10.79
N PRO A 112 3.17 17.05 -10.09
CA PRO A 112 1.78 16.81 -9.69
C PRO A 112 0.84 16.51 -10.87
N ASP A 113 1.20 16.95 -12.08
CA ASP A 113 0.45 16.71 -13.33
C ASP A 113 0.82 15.38 -14.01
N ALA A 114 1.79 14.63 -13.48
CA ALA A 114 2.19 13.35 -14.04
C ALA A 114 1.04 12.34 -13.99
N ARG A 115 0.87 11.56 -15.05
CA ARG A 115 -0.19 10.54 -15.15
C ARG A 115 0.37 9.26 -15.73
N ALA A 116 0.05 8.13 -15.11
CA ALA A 116 0.45 6.82 -15.61
C ALA A 116 -0.71 5.82 -15.54
N GLY A 117 -0.68 4.84 -16.45
CA GLY A 117 -1.65 3.76 -16.47
C GLY A 117 -1.48 2.79 -15.31
N HIS A 118 -2.59 2.30 -14.77
CA HIS A 118 -2.69 1.17 -13.86
C HIS A 118 -3.86 0.28 -14.35
N PRO A 119 -3.88 -1.05 -14.09
CA PRO A 119 -4.99 -1.92 -14.51
C PRO A 119 -6.38 -1.44 -14.10
N TYR A 120 -6.49 -0.69 -13.00
CA TYR A 120 -7.76 -0.09 -12.53
C TYR A 120 -8.03 1.35 -13.00
N GLY A 121 -7.17 1.92 -13.86
CA GLY A 121 -7.35 3.24 -14.46
C GLY A 121 -6.07 4.07 -14.45
N THR A 122 -6.13 5.28 -15.03
CA THR A 122 -5.01 6.23 -14.94
C THR A 122 -4.95 6.84 -13.54
N SER A 123 -3.75 6.91 -12.96
CA SER A 123 -3.49 7.49 -11.63
C SER A 123 -2.44 8.60 -11.70
N ASP A 124 -2.42 9.42 -10.65
CA ASP A 124 -1.39 10.42 -10.33
C ASP A 124 -0.35 9.85 -9.33
N PRO A 125 0.76 10.56 -9.05
CA PRO A 125 1.78 10.11 -8.11
C PRO A 125 1.25 9.84 -6.70
N GLU A 126 0.31 10.65 -6.20
CA GLU A 126 -0.30 10.43 -4.87
C GLU A 126 -1.12 9.13 -4.82
N GLY A 127 -1.83 8.81 -5.90
CA GLY A 127 -2.55 7.54 -6.04
C GLY A 127 -1.61 6.35 -6.08
N PHE A 128 -0.48 6.44 -6.79
CA PHE A 128 0.56 5.39 -6.74
C PHE A 128 1.17 5.23 -5.35
N ALA A 129 1.40 6.33 -4.63
CA ALA A 129 1.84 6.25 -3.24
C ALA A 129 0.80 5.56 -2.35
N ALA A 130 -0.48 5.89 -2.49
CA ALA A 130 -1.55 5.24 -1.72
C ALA A 130 -1.70 3.76 -2.08
N MET A 131 -1.55 3.40 -3.36
CA MET A 131 -1.53 2.01 -3.82
C MET A 131 -0.37 1.24 -3.17
N GLY A 132 0.85 1.82 -3.16
CA GLY A 132 1.97 1.20 -2.46
C GLY A 132 1.74 1.02 -0.95
N VAL A 133 1.12 2.00 -0.28
CA VAL A 133 0.81 1.88 1.15
C VAL A 133 -0.23 0.79 1.41
N VAL A 134 -1.32 0.71 0.63
CA VAL A 134 -2.33 -0.33 0.84
C VAL A 134 -1.76 -1.72 0.62
N GLU A 135 -0.94 -1.90 -0.40
CA GLU A 135 -0.25 -3.17 -0.68
C GLU A 135 0.59 -3.62 0.51
N VAL A 136 1.46 -2.74 1.02
CA VAL A 136 2.29 -3.05 2.19
C VAL A 136 1.44 -3.41 3.40
N LEU A 137 0.42 -2.61 3.73
CA LEU A 137 -0.41 -2.83 4.93
C LEU A 137 -1.20 -4.14 4.87
N VAL A 138 -1.91 -4.36 3.77
CA VAL A 138 -2.83 -5.48 3.63
C VAL A 138 -2.07 -6.80 3.53
N HIS A 139 -0.96 -6.81 2.80
CA HIS A 139 -0.15 -8.01 2.69
C HIS A 139 0.77 -8.25 3.90
N THR A 140 1.10 -7.22 4.68
CA THR A 140 1.65 -7.44 6.04
C THR A 140 0.63 -8.14 6.93
N TYR A 141 -0.65 -7.77 6.86
CA TYR A 141 -1.71 -8.48 7.58
C TYR A 141 -1.79 -9.95 7.15
N ASP A 142 -1.76 -10.21 5.84
CA ASP A 142 -1.81 -11.58 5.32
C ASP A 142 -0.60 -12.41 5.80
N ILE A 143 0.63 -11.85 5.73
CA ILE A 143 1.86 -12.51 6.19
C ILE A 143 1.82 -12.77 7.70
N THR A 144 1.52 -11.76 8.51
CA THR A 144 1.50 -11.89 9.97
C THR A 144 0.46 -12.91 10.43
N ARG A 145 -0.73 -12.92 9.81
CA ARG A 145 -1.77 -13.92 10.06
C ARG A 145 -1.31 -15.33 9.67
N GLY A 146 -0.71 -15.51 8.50
CA GLY A 146 -0.17 -16.80 8.05
C GLY A 146 0.93 -17.34 8.97
N LEU A 147 1.72 -16.44 9.55
CA LEU A 147 2.75 -16.77 10.51
C LEU A 147 2.23 -16.87 11.95
N GLY A 148 0.94 -16.63 12.24
CA GLY A 148 0.38 -16.73 13.58
C GLY A 148 0.77 -15.58 14.52
N VAL A 149 0.83 -14.36 14.00
CA VAL A 149 1.01 -13.10 14.74
C VAL A 149 -0.28 -12.31 14.65
N GLU A 150 -0.80 -11.88 15.80
CA GLU A 150 -1.91 -10.91 15.82
C GLU A 150 -1.36 -9.53 15.49
N TRP A 151 -1.72 -9.03 14.31
CA TRP A 151 -1.36 -7.70 13.84
C TRP A 151 -2.52 -7.11 13.03
N ALA A 152 -2.66 -5.79 13.07
CA ALA A 152 -3.62 -5.04 12.28
C ALA A 152 -2.96 -3.76 11.75
N PRO A 153 -3.35 -3.28 10.56
CA PRO A 153 -2.74 -2.09 9.98
C PRO A 153 -3.01 -0.86 10.86
N PRO A 154 -2.01 0.00 11.16
CA PRO A 154 -2.22 1.17 12.00
C PRO A 154 -3.27 2.13 11.42
N SER A 155 -4.18 2.63 12.26
CA SER A 155 -5.25 3.54 11.81
C SER A 155 -4.72 4.81 11.14
N GLY A 156 -3.59 5.33 11.62
CA GLY A 156 -2.94 6.52 11.04
C GLY A 156 -2.30 6.31 9.66
N LEU A 157 -2.17 5.07 9.19
CA LEU A 157 -1.82 4.74 7.81
C LEU A 157 -3.05 4.33 6.99
N SER A 158 -4.03 3.70 7.64
CA SER A 158 -5.26 3.20 7.00
C SER A 158 -6.20 4.32 6.59
N GLU A 159 -6.37 5.35 7.42
CA GLU A 159 -7.26 6.49 7.16
C GLU A 159 -6.94 7.23 5.84
N PRO A 160 -5.70 7.70 5.58
CA PRO A 160 -5.39 8.38 4.32
C PRO A 160 -5.51 7.46 3.09
N VAL A 161 -5.22 6.17 3.23
CA VAL A 161 -5.42 5.17 2.17
C VAL A 161 -6.90 5.03 1.83
N LEU A 162 -7.76 4.86 2.84
CA LEU A 162 -9.21 4.77 2.67
C LEU A 162 -9.75 6.00 1.97
N ALA A 163 -9.37 7.19 2.43
CA ALA A 163 -9.79 8.45 1.83
C ALA A 163 -9.37 8.56 0.34
N ARG A 164 -8.19 8.03 -0.02
CA ARG A 164 -7.66 8.14 -1.40
C ARG A 164 -8.23 7.09 -2.35
N LEU A 165 -8.42 5.86 -1.88
CA LEU A 165 -8.63 4.67 -2.71
C LEU A 165 -10.01 4.01 -2.55
N PHE A 166 -10.73 4.30 -1.45
CA PHE A 166 -12.01 3.67 -1.14
C PHE A 166 -13.06 4.74 -0.77
N PRO A 167 -13.51 5.54 -1.75
CA PRO A 167 -14.42 6.68 -1.50
C PRO A 167 -15.76 6.25 -0.90
N ASP A 168 -16.18 5.00 -1.14
CA ASP A 168 -17.43 4.43 -0.63
C ASP A 168 -17.23 3.62 0.67
N ALA A 169 -16.06 3.69 1.29
CA ALA A 169 -15.79 3.00 2.54
C ALA A 169 -16.74 3.47 3.65
N PRO A 170 -17.33 2.56 4.45
CA PRO A 170 -18.20 2.93 5.55
C PRO A 170 -17.42 3.64 6.66
N PRO A 171 -18.07 4.49 7.47
CA PRO A 171 -17.44 5.06 8.65
C PRO A 171 -17.13 3.96 9.68
N GLY A 172 -16.06 4.13 10.46
CA GLY A 172 -15.67 3.19 11.50
C GLY A 172 -14.21 3.36 11.91
N ASP A 173 -13.68 2.39 12.65
CA ASP A 173 -12.25 2.29 12.91
C ASP A 173 -11.48 2.07 11.58
N PRO A 174 -10.51 2.93 11.20
CA PRO A 174 -9.85 2.83 9.90
C PRO A 174 -9.14 1.50 9.65
N SER A 175 -8.59 0.86 10.69
CA SER A 175 -7.95 -0.45 10.54
C SER A 175 -8.96 -1.53 10.14
N ALA A 176 -10.05 -1.63 10.90
CA ALA A 176 -11.13 -2.58 10.61
C ALA A 176 -11.81 -2.29 9.26
N VAL A 177 -12.03 -1.03 8.92
CA VAL A 177 -12.64 -0.63 7.65
C VAL A 177 -11.72 -0.97 6.47
N LEU A 178 -10.39 -0.81 6.59
CA LEU A 178 -9.45 -1.18 5.55
C LEU A 178 -9.43 -2.70 5.31
N LEU A 179 -9.37 -3.50 6.38
CA LEU A 179 -9.41 -4.95 6.28
C LEU A 179 -10.74 -5.46 5.69
N TRP A 180 -11.86 -4.82 6.02
CA TRP A 180 -13.14 -5.15 5.40
C TRP A 180 -13.20 -4.74 3.92
N SER A 181 -12.77 -3.53 3.59
CA SER A 181 -12.78 -2.98 2.22
C SER A 181 -11.87 -3.75 1.26
N THR A 182 -10.93 -4.52 1.81
CA THR A 182 -10.02 -5.39 1.07
C THR A 182 -10.36 -6.88 1.24
N GLY A 183 -11.55 -7.20 1.75
CA GLY A 183 -12.05 -8.56 1.81
C GLY A 183 -11.24 -9.50 2.73
N ARG A 184 -10.57 -8.99 3.77
CA ARG A 184 -9.85 -9.80 4.78
C ARG A 184 -10.73 -10.17 5.97
N THR A 185 -11.65 -9.29 6.36
CA THR A 185 -12.49 -9.47 7.55
C THR A 185 -13.94 -9.11 7.30
N GLU A 186 -14.82 -9.54 8.21
CA GLU A 186 -16.15 -8.95 8.38
C GLU A 186 -16.02 -7.58 9.07
N LEU A 187 -17.08 -6.77 8.97
CA LEU A 187 -17.25 -5.53 9.73
C LEU A 187 -18.59 -5.59 10.46
N VAL A 188 -18.77 -4.88 11.56
CA VAL A 188 -20.02 -4.95 12.34
C VAL A 188 -21.23 -4.65 11.45
N GLY A 189 -22.13 -5.62 11.33
CA GLY A 189 -23.33 -5.54 10.48
C GLY A 189 -23.07 -5.70 8.98
N ARG A 190 -21.86 -6.10 8.57
CA ARG A 190 -21.44 -6.25 7.16
C ARG A 190 -20.61 -7.55 6.99
N PRO A 191 -21.09 -8.51 6.18
CA PRO A 191 -20.30 -9.71 5.90
C PRO A 191 -19.00 -9.33 5.18
N ARG A 192 -18.01 -10.22 5.27
CA ARG A 192 -16.75 -10.12 4.51
C ARG A 192 -17.07 -10.04 3.01
N LEU A 193 -16.37 -9.16 2.31
CA LEU A 193 -16.49 -9.04 0.86
C LEU A 193 -15.93 -10.28 0.16
N ALA A 194 -16.67 -10.82 -0.79
CA ALA A 194 -16.20 -11.92 -1.66
C ALA A 194 -15.27 -11.37 -2.77
N ASP A 195 -15.63 -10.23 -3.33
CA ASP A 195 -14.87 -9.50 -4.34
C ASP A 195 -14.66 -8.06 -3.86
N TRP A 196 -13.49 -7.50 -4.14
CA TRP A 196 -13.15 -6.13 -3.78
C TRP A 196 -12.20 -5.53 -4.82
N ARG A 197 -12.18 -4.21 -4.89
CA ARG A 197 -11.27 -3.43 -5.75
C ARG A 197 -11.17 -2.02 -5.20
N TRP A 198 -9.98 -1.42 -5.24
CA TRP A 198 -9.82 0.02 -5.01
C TRP A 198 -10.10 0.86 -6.27
N ASP A 199 -10.35 2.14 -6.05
CA ASP A 199 -10.47 3.15 -7.10
C ASP A 199 -9.18 3.97 -7.21
N SER A 200 -8.38 3.66 -8.23
CA SER A 200 -7.11 4.33 -8.53
C SER A 200 -7.28 5.61 -9.36
N SER A 201 -8.51 6.05 -9.64
CA SER A 201 -8.74 7.27 -10.39
C SER A 201 -8.18 8.50 -9.68
N ILE A 202 -7.85 9.52 -10.47
CA ILE A 202 -7.38 10.82 -10.00
C ILE A 202 -8.52 11.48 -9.23
N ARG A 203 -8.22 12.04 -8.06
CA ARG A 203 -9.18 12.85 -7.30
C ARG A 203 -9.08 14.29 -7.80
N THR A 204 -10.16 14.81 -8.39
CA THR A 204 -10.28 16.25 -8.67
C THR A 204 -10.98 16.92 -7.49
N ASP A 205 -10.54 18.12 -7.13
CA ASP A 205 -11.11 18.95 -6.04
C ASP A 205 -12.55 19.46 -6.33
N ASP A 206 -13.26 18.90 -7.32
CA ASP A 206 -14.58 19.38 -7.76
C ASP A 206 -15.75 18.93 -6.87
N ALA A 207 -15.46 18.49 -5.65
CA ALA A 207 -16.45 18.24 -4.61
C ALA A 207 -16.24 19.21 -3.42
N LYS A 208 -16.58 20.48 -3.65
CA LYS A 208 -16.91 21.42 -2.58
C LYS A 208 -18.32 21.97 -2.78
#